data_AF-G8Y9N7-F1
#
_entry.id   AF-G8Y9N7-F1
#
_cell.length_a   1.000
_cell.length_b   1.000
_cell.length_c   1.000
_cell.angle_alpha   90.00
_cell.angle_beta   90.00
_cell.angle_gamma   90.00
#
_symmetry.space_group_name_H-M   'P 1'
#
loop_
_entity.id
_entity.type
_entity.pdbx_description
1 polymer ?
#
loop_
_entity_poly.entity_id
_entity_poly.type
_entity_poly.pdbx_seq_one_letter_code
_entity_poly.pdbx_strand_id
1 'polypeptide(L)'
;MKDIISMNIDDNTFLKDDRLFAIIPSDSADNNDASVASILKECQKESNFTKLIDLTYFLLQNNDSSIEDKLKVWEARLSLHLFNNDLSYAKSEAIQLNNALYLKENNNHPPNQPSPKMPIVQHNHPKQIVHTAVPVYPLPKNNDGAIEHTLLTLILRLKSSPNMNLVNDLYKLCYQLRLKSSTYSDKNLLLSRIINLSYNVMAVLLKSCNYSTLLNYIKSMRHDLKLQVKNNNISEKYKQCLSNISLMLILVTAHMLLEQKTPFEKVSSFVTNEYESMFESDINEATLTTFRDSAKNLQVDDSLGSSSPTLIDLLRTLQDPNQSFRILTSTLGIWDVYNVLGPKATDTEQNTEESSGGKINSVYDHVLSLWKTYPDKVFDLY
;
A
#
# COMPACT_ATOMS: atom_id res chain seq x y z
N MET A 1 -42.40 -9.07 30.76
CA MET A 1 -41.13 -8.44 31.20
C MET A 1 -40.10 -9.56 31.25
N LYS A 2 -39.45 -9.84 30.11
CA LYS A 2 -38.39 -10.84 30.00
C LYS A 2 -37.12 -10.06 29.71
N ASP A 3 -36.19 -10.13 30.64
CA ASP A 3 -34.87 -9.52 30.53
C ASP A 3 -34.16 -10.06 29.29
N ILE A 4 -34.01 -9.20 28.29
CA ILE A 4 -33.01 -9.40 27.24
C ILE A 4 -31.68 -9.08 27.91
N ILE A 5 -31.00 -10.13 28.36
CA ILE A 5 -29.58 -10.07 28.65
C ILE A 5 -28.91 -9.76 27.30
N SER A 6 -28.61 -8.49 27.05
CA SER A 6 -27.70 -8.09 25.99
C SER A 6 -26.32 -8.60 26.40
N MET A 7 -25.99 -9.83 25.99
CA MET A 7 -24.60 -10.26 25.92
C MET A 7 -23.91 -9.36 24.92
N ASN A 8 -23.24 -8.33 25.44
CA ASN A 8 -22.27 -7.54 24.72
C ASN A 8 -21.06 -8.46 24.48
N ILE A 9 -21.16 -9.33 23.47
CA ILE A 9 -20.02 -10.08 22.96
C ILE A 9 -19.08 -9.03 22.41
N ASP A 10 -17.87 -8.96 22.95
CA ASP A 10 -16.84 -8.04 22.48
C ASP A 10 -16.77 -8.04 20.95
N ASP A 11 -17.08 -6.88 20.37
CA ASP A 11 -17.45 -6.69 18.95
C ASP A 11 -16.28 -6.99 17.98
N ASN A 12 -15.10 -7.29 18.53
CA ASN A 12 -13.83 -7.49 17.85
C ASN A 12 -13.32 -8.95 17.82
N THR A 13 -14.07 -9.90 18.39
CA THR A 13 -13.67 -11.32 18.48
C THR A 13 -13.44 -11.97 17.12
N PHE A 14 -14.14 -11.51 16.07
CA PHE A 14 -13.99 -12.03 14.72
C PHE A 14 -12.60 -11.80 14.11
N LEU A 15 -11.86 -10.76 14.56
CA LEU A 15 -10.51 -10.45 14.10
C LEU A 15 -9.44 -11.37 14.68
N LYS A 16 -9.82 -12.27 15.59
CA LYS A 16 -8.96 -13.25 16.27
C LYS A 16 -9.06 -14.65 15.71
N ASP A 17 -10.04 -14.88 14.85
CA ASP A 17 -10.36 -16.21 14.35
C ASP A 17 -9.14 -16.81 13.65
N ASP A 18 -8.68 -17.96 14.14
CA ASP A 18 -7.52 -18.69 13.60
C ASP A 18 -7.63 -18.94 12.10
N ARG A 19 -8.86 -19.02 11.58
CA ARG A 19 -9.11 -19.16 10.14
C ARG A 19 -8.68 -17.95 9.34
N LEU A 20 -8.43 -16.78 9.93
CA LEU A 20 -7.92 -15.62 9.21
C LEU A 20 -6.44 -15.75 8.86
N PHE A 21 -5.70 -16.57 9.61
CA PHE A 21 -4.25 -16.68 9.54
C PHE A 21 -3.84 -17.81 8.59
N ALA A 22 -2.82 -17.57 7.78
CA ALA A 22 -2.24 -18.58 6.91
C ALA A 22 -1.23 -19.45 7.67
N ILE A 23 -0.56 -18.87 8.67
CA ILE A 23 0.34 -19.55 9.60
C ILE A 23 -0.08 -19.20 11.02
N ILE A 24 -0.24 -20.25 11.83
CA ILE A 24 -0.43 -20.15 13.28
C ILE A 24 0.92 -20.52 13.92
N PRO A 25 1.53 -19.63 14.72
CA PRO A 25 2.75 -19.94 15.45
C PRO A 25 2.56 -21.18 16.32
N SER A 26 3.55 -22.07 16.36
CA SER A 26 3.49 -23.24 17.26
C SER A 26 3.60 -22.78 18.71
N ASP A 27 2.72 -23.24 19.59
CA ASP A 27 2.73 -22.92 21.03
C ASP A 27 4.09 -23.27 21.66
N SER A 28 5.01 -22.31 21.70
CA SER A 28 6.25 -22.48 22.44
C SER A 28 6.74 -21.13 22.98
N ALA A 29 6.59 -20.98 24.30
CA ALA A 29 7.31 -20.06 25.19
C ALA A 29 7.22 -18.53 24.99
N ASP A 30 6.97 -18.01 23.78
CA ASP A 30 6.99 -16.57 23.48
C ASP A 30 5.65 -15.85 23.73
N ASN A 31 4.60 -16.62 24.06
CA ASN A 31 3.25 -16.09 24.34
C ASN A 31 3.23 -15.10 25.52
N ASN A 32 4.11 -15.29 26.51
CA ASN A 32 4.22 -14.42 27.69
C ASN A 32 5.00 -13.11 27.42
N ASP A 33 5.73 -13.03 26.30
CA ASP A 33 6.54 -11.87 25.92
C ASP A 33 5.93 -11.09 24.74
N ALA A 34 4.73 -11.46 24.25
CA ALA A 34 4.04 -10.76 23.18
C ALA A 34 3.43 -9.42 23.64
N SER A 35 4.31 -8.46 23.90
CA SER A 35 3.96 -7.07 24.21
C SER A 35 4.29 -6.15 23.04
N VAL A 36 3.65 -4.99 22.99
CA VAL A 36 3.98 -3.93 22.02
C VAL A 36 5.46 -3.51 22.14
N ALA A 37 6.01 -3.51 23.36
CA ALA A 37 7.42 -3.20 23.59
C ALA A 37 8.35 -4.27 22.99
N SER A 38 7.95 -5.54 23.02
CA SER A 38 8.72 -6.64 22.44
C SER A 38 8.74 -6.56 20.91
N ILE A 39 7.62 -6.17 20.29
CA ILE A 39 7.55 -5.91 18.85
C ILE A 39 8.45 -4.73 18.48
N LEU A 40 8.37 -3.60 19.20
CA LEU A 40 9.23 -2.44 18.94
C LEU A 40 10.72 -2.80 19.02
N LYS A 41 11.11 -3.54 20.07
CA LYS A 41 12.49 -4.00 20.26
C LYS A 41 12.98 -4.91 19.13
N GLU A 42 12.10 -5.74 18.58
CA GLU A 42 12.45 -6.64 17.47
C GLU A 42 12.43 -5.90 16.12
N CYS A 43 11.51 -4.94 15.94
CA CYS A 43 11.46 -4.02 14.80
C CYS A 43 12.77 -3.22 14.63
N GLN A 44 13.35 -2.76 15.74
CA GLN A 44 14.64 -2.06 15.75
C GLN A 44 15.83 -2.92 15.32
N LYS A 45 15.72 -4.25 15.36
CA LYS A 45 16.81 -5.15 14.95
C LYS A 45 16.78 -5.49 13.46
N GLU A 46 15.68 -5.18 12.76
CA GLU A 46 15.47 -5.37 11.31
C GLU A 46 15.94 -6.71 10.71
N SER A 47 16.04 -7.78 11.49
CA SER A 47 16.75 -9.01 11.09
C SER A 47 15.88 -10.26 11.07
N ASN A 48 14.66 -10.23 11.65
CA ASN A 48 13.80 -11.41 11.70
C ASN A 48 12.31 -11.05 11.56
N PHE A 49 11.84 -10.91 10.31
CA PHE A 49 10.42 -10.66 10.03
C PHE A 49 9.51 -11.83 10.44
N THR A 50 9.99 -13.07 10.44
CA THR A 50 9.20 -14.24 10.87
C THR A 50 8.78 -14.10 12.33
N LYS A 51 9.71 -13.72 13.21
CA LYS A 51 9.41 -13.48 14.62
C LYS A 51 8.44 -12.31 14.81
N LEU A 52 8.58 -11.24 14.03
CA LEU A 52 7.64 -10.11 14.06
C LEU A 52 6.23 -10.54 13.64
N ILE A 53 6.11 -11.35 12.58
CA ILE A 53 4.84 -11.94 12.15
C ILE A 53 4.22 -12.75 13.30
N ASP A 54 4.98 -13.62 13.96
CA ASP A 54 4.46 -14.41 15.08
C ASP A 54 3.98 -13.52 16.24
N LEU A 55 4.73 -12.47 16.59
CA LEU A 55 4.32 -11.52 17.63
C LEU A 55 3.03 -10.76 17.27
N THR A 56 2.80 -10.43 15.99
CA THR A 56 1.52 -9.81 15.58
C THR A 56 0.33 -10.73 15.80
N TYR A 57 0.48 -12.05 15.60
CA TYR A 57 -0.57 -13.03 15.89
C TYR A 57 -0.96 -12.98 17.37
N PHE A 58 0.01 -13.10 18.28
CA PHE A 58 -0.26 -13.07 19.72
C PHE A 58 -0.84 -11.72 20.17
N LEU A 59 -0.39 -10.60 19.59
CA LEU A 59 -0.97 -9.29 19.88
C LEU A 59 -2.44 -9.19 19.46
N LEU A 60 -2.83 -9.78 18.32
CA LEU A 60 -4.22 -9.85 17.88
C LEU A 60 -5.09 -10.71 18.81
N GLN A 61 -4.51 -11.73 19.42
CA GLN A 61 -5.20 -12.60 20.39
C GLN A 61 -5.49 -11.90 21.72
N ASN A 62 -4.83 -10.78 22.05
CA ASN A 62 -5.10 -10.01 23.27
C ASN A 62 -6.52 -9.40 23.27
N ASN A 63 -7.23 -9.49 24.41
CA ASN A 63 -8.62 -9.02 24.55
C ASN A 63 -8.73 -7.49 24.65
N ASP A 64 -7.70 -6.82 25.19
CA ASP A 64 -7.81 -5.42 25.62
C ASP A 64 -7.62 -4.37 24.51
N SER A 65 -7.40 -4.79 23.25
CA SER A 65 -7.17 -3.87 22.12
C SER A 65 -8.47 -3.49 21.41
N SER A 66 -8.57 -2.21 21.04
CA SER A 66 -9.68 -1.68 20.23
C SER A 66 -9.72 -2.32 18.83
N ILE A 67 -10.84 -2.18 18.12
CA ILE A 67 -10.93 -2.64 16.71
C ILE A 67 -9.89 -1.91 15.85
N GLU A 68 -9.74 -0.59 16.03
CA GLU A 68 -8.79 0.22 15.27
C GLU A 68 -7.35 -0.27 15.48
N ASP A 69 -6.97 -0.55 16.72
CA ASP A 69 -5.65 -1.09 17.06
C ASP A 69 -5.41 -2.45 16.41
N LYS A 70 -6.40 -3.35 16.46
CA LYS A 70 -6.31 -4.67 15.82
C LYS A 70 -6.15 -4.54 14.30
N LEU A 71 -6.84 -3.59 13.67
CA LEU A 71 -6.69 -3.34 12.24
C LEU A 71 -5.31 -2.81 11.89
N LYS A 72 -4.71 -1.93 12.71
CA LYS A 72 -3.31 -1.51 12.55
C LYS A 72 -2.32 -2.67 12.67
N VAL A 73 -2.56 -3.58 13.63
CA VAL A 73 -1.74 -4.80 13.77
C VAL A 73 -1.90 -5.72 12.56
N TRP A 74 -3.11 -5.85 12.02
CA TRP A 74 -3.34 -6.58 10.76
C TRP A 74 -2.60 -5.95 9.58
N GLU A 75 -2.62 -4.63 9.43
CA GLU A 75 -1.87 -3.94 8.38
C GLU A 75 -0.36 -4.15 8.50
N ALA A 76 0.16 -4.06 9.73
CA ALA A 76 1.56 -4.37 10.02
C ALA A 76 1.90 -5.82 9.67
N ARG A 77 1.06 -6.79 10.06
CA ARG A 77 1.25 -8.21 9.75
C ARG A 77 1.32 -8.47 8.25
N LEU A 78 0.37 -7.95 7.48
CA LEU A 78 0.35 -8.11 6.03
C LEU A 78 1.61 -7.50 5.38
N SER A 79 2.05 -6.34 5.87
CA SER A 79 3.30 -5.71 5.41
C SER A 79 4.53 -6.54 5.73
N LEU A 80 4.61 -7.12 6.94
CA LEU A 80 5.71 -7.97 7.35
C LEU A 80 5.81 -9.24 6.51
N HIS A 81 4.69 -9.87 6.15
CA HIS A 81 4.70 -10.99 5.20
C HIS A 81 5.30 -10.59 3.85
N LEU A 82 4.95 -9.41 3.34
CA LEU A 82 5.51 -8.90 2.10
C LEU A 82 7.04 -8.69 2.19
N PHE A 83 7.53 -8.13 3.30
CA PHE A 83 8.97 -7.98 3.55
C PHE A 83 9.70 -9.31 3.70
N ASN A 84 9.02 -10.32 4.24
CA ASN A 84 9.55 -11.67 4.39
C ASN A 84 9.51 -12.50 3.08
N ASN A 85 9.06 -11.92 1.96
CA ASN A 85 8.81 -12.61 0.68
C ASN A 85 7.71 -13.69 0.73
N ASP A 86 6.80 -13.59 1.69
CA ASP A 86 5.68 -14.52 1.92
C ASP A 86 4.40 -14.04 1.24
N LEU A 87 4.48 -13.74 -0.06
CA LEU A 87 3.35 -13.17 -0.81
C LEU A 87 2.09 -14.06 -0.75
N SER A 88 2.25 -15.38 -0.83
CA SER A 88 1.13 -16.32 -0.79
C SER A 88 0.36 -16.23 0.53
N TYR A 89 1.06 -16.11 1.65
CA TYR A 89 0.46 -15.91 2.96
C TYR A 89 -0.19 -14.54 3.07
N ALA A 90 0.48 -13.46 2.64
CA ALA A 90 -0.11 -12.12 2.61
C ALA A 90 -1.42 -12.08 1.81
N LYS A 91 -1.46 -12.70 0.61
CA LYS A 91 -2.67 -12.77 -0.22
C LYS A 91 -3.78 -13.57 0.46
N SER A 92 -3.46 -14.74 1.03
CA SER A 92 -4.43 -15.58 1.73
C SER A 92 -5.04 -14.85 2.93
N GLU A 93 -4.20 -14.27 3.81
CA GLU A 93 -4.67 -13.55 4.99
C GLU A 93 -5.46 -12.29 4.62
N ALA A 94 -5.03 -11.53 3.60
CA ALA A 94 -5.78 -10.35 3.14
C ALA A 94 -7.17 -10.71 2.58
N ILE A 95 -7.30 -11.83 1.85
CA ILE A 95 -8.61 -12.33 1.39
C ILE A 95 -9.50 -12.70 2.59
N GLN A 96 -8.95 -13.43 3.56
CA GLN A 96 -9.71 -13.88 4.73
C GLN A 96 -10.13 -12.70 5.60
N LEU A 97 -9.22 -11.76 5.88
CA LEU A 97 -9.50 -10.52 6.59
C LEU A 97 -10.56 -9.68 5.86
N ASN A 98 -10.43 -9.48 4.55
CA ASN A 98 -11.42 -8.77 3.74
C ASN A 98 -12.81 -9.41 3.86
N ASN A 99 -12.88 -10.73 3.77
CA ASN A 99 -14.14 -11.45 3.85
C ASN A 99 -14.79 -11.32 5.23
N ALA A 100 -13.98 -11.42 6.29
CA ALA A 100 -14.44 -11.26 7.66
C ALA A 100 -14.97 -9.85 7.92
N LEU A 101 -14.26 -8.81 7.45
CA LEU A 101 -14.71 -7.42 7.52
C LEU A 101 -16.00 -7.18 6.74
N TYR A 102 -16.10 -7.74 5.54
CA TYR A 102 -17.31 -7.65 4.72
C TYR A 102 -18.50 -8.31 5.42
N LEU A 103 -18.33 -9.54 5.92
CA LEU A 103 -19.39 -10.26 6.62
C LEU A 103 -19.84 -9.49 7.86
N LYS A 104 -18.89 -8.96 8.65
CA LYS A 104 -19.19 -8.17 9.84
C LYS A 104 -20.09 -6.98 9.52
N GLU A 105 -19.76 -6.22 8.47
CA GLU A 105 -20.54 -5.06 8.04
C GLU A 105 -21.91 -5.41 7.45
N ASN A 106 -22.06 -6.63 6.91
CA ASN A 106 -23.28 -7.08 6.24
C ASN A 106 -24.05 -8.14 7.06
N ASN A 107 -23.96 -8.11 8.40
CA ASN A 107 -24.68 -9.03 9.30
C ASN A 107 -24.47 -10.52 8.99
N ASN A 108 -23.23 -10.88 8.63
CA ASN A 108 -22.81 -12.20 8.18
C ASN A 108 -23.53 -12.72 6.92
N HIS A 109 -24.11 -11.83 6.10
CA HIS A 109 -24.64 -12.20 4.80
C HIS A 109 -23.52 -12.20 3.75
N PRO A 110 -23.21 -13.36 3.12
CA PRO A 110 -22.28 -13.40 2.01
C PRO A 110 -22.86 -12.65 0.80
N PRO A 111 -22.01 -12.15 -0.12
CA PRO A 111 -22.49 -11.56 -1.36
C PRO A 111 -23.25 -12.61 -2.18
N ASN A 112 -24.25 -12.16 -2.95
CA ASN A 112 -24.92 -13.00 -3.94
C ASN A 112 -23.94 -13.35 -5.08
N GLN A 113 -23.07 -14.34 -4.86
CA GLN A 113 -22.17 -14.89 -5.88
C GLN A 113 -22.69 -16.25 -6.35
N PRO A 114 -22.59 -16.56 -7.66
CA PRO A 114 -22.78 -17.92 -8.14
C PRO A 114 -21.70 -18.81 -7.52
N SER A 115 -22.12 -19.84 -6.78
CA SER A 115 -21.21 -20.72 -6.03
C SER A 115 -20.13 -21.32 -6.96
N PRO A 116 -18.83 -21.26 -6.60
CA PRO A 116 -17.80 -21.98 -7.34
C PRO A 116 -18.07 -23.49 -7.25
N LYS A 117 -18.09 -24.17 -8.40
CA LYS A 117 -18.22 -25.63 -8.48
C LYS A 117 -17.01 -26.27 -7.78
N MET A 118 -17.25 -27.03 -6.71
CA MET A 118 -16.18 -27.74 -5.98
C MET A 118 -15.53 -28.83 -6.86
N PRO A 119 -14.20 -29.00 -6.83
CA PRO A 119 -13.55 -30.23 -7.28
C PRO A 119 -13.72 -31.34 -6.21
N ILE A 120 -13.91 -32.56 -6.70
CA ILE A 120 -14.14 -33.78 -5.91
C ILE A 120 -12.86 -34.20 -5.18
N VAL A 121 -13.00 -34.56 -3.90
CA VAL A 121 -11.95 -34.92 -2.93
C VAL A 121 -11.33 -36.30 -3.24
N GLN A 122 -10.00 -36.44 -3.08
CA GLN A 122 -9.34 -37.71 -2.77
C GLN A 122 -8.49 -37.56 -1.50
N HIS A 123 -8.69 -38.48 -0.54
CA HIS A 123 -8.03 -38.52 0.76
C HIS A 123 -6.67 -39.23 0.70
N ASN A 124 -5.66 -38.64 1.33
CA ASN A 124 -4.75 -39.24 2.34
C ASN A 124 -3.43 -38.45 2.42
N HIS A 125 -3.23 -37.61 3.46
CA HIS A 125 -1.96 -37.22 4.09
C HIS A 125 -2.18 -36.12 5.17
N PRO A 126 -1.30 -35.94 6.18
CA PRO A 126 -1.61 -35.19 7.39
C PRO A 126 -1.52 -33.65 7.21
N LYS A 127 -2.53 -32.96 7.75
CA LYS A 127 -2.62 -31.51 8.09
C LYS A 127 -2.02 -30.48 7.11
N GLN A 128 -2.24 -30.66 5.82
CA GLN A 128 -2.40 -29.51 4.92
C GLN A 128 -3.89 -29.18 4.85
N ILE A 129 -4.27 -27.96 5.23
CA ILE A 129 -5.62 -27.46 4.95
C ILE A 129 -5.75 -27.45 3.43
N VAL A 130 -6.54 -28.38 2.88
CA VAL A 130 -6.86 -28.43 1.47
C VAL A 130 -7.60 -27.13 1.15
N HIS A 131 -6.93 -26.21 0.44
CA HIS A 131 -7.52 -24.95 -0.01
C HIS A 131 -8.64 -25.26 -1.02
N THR A 132 -9.86 -25.44 -0.53
CA THR A 132 -11.03 -25.06 -1.32
C THR A 132 -10.85 -23.59 -1.69
N ALA A 133 -11.12 -23.23 -2.95
CA ALA A 133 -10.96 -21.85 -3.40
C ALA A 133 -11.77 -20.91 -2.49
N VAL A 134 -11.06 -20.17 -1.63
CA VAL A 134 -11.69 -19.24 -0.68
C VAL A 134 -12.42 -18.19 -1.52
N PRO A 135 -13.73 -17.96 -1.31
CA PRO A 135 -14.45 -16.97 -2.07
C PRO A 135 -13.82 -15.58 -1.84
N VAL A 136 -13.79 -14.72 -2.84
CA VAL A 136 -13.27 -13.36 -2.69
C VAL A 136 -14.45 -12.40 -2.66
N TYR A 137 -14.71 -11.78 -1.50
CA TYR A 137 -15.82 -10.85 -1.34
C TYR A 137 -15.44 -9.42 -1.79
N PRO A 138 -16.45 -8.59 -2.12
CA PRO A 138 -16.25 -7.15 -2.30
C PRO A 138 -15.54 -6.54 -1.08
N LEU A 139 -14.91 -5.38 -1.29
CA LEU A 139 -14.36 -4.61 -0.18
C LEU A 139 -15.52 -4.15 0.75
N PRO A 140 -15.34 -4.12 2.08
CA PRO A 140 -16.30 -3.47 2.97
C PRO A 140 -16.55 -2.02 2.54
N LYS A 141 -17.77 -1.51 2.74
CA LYS A 141 -18.13 -0.09 2.55
C LYS A 141 -17.56 0.80 3.66
N ASN A 142 -17.07 0.18 4.74
CA ASN A 142 -16.44 0.83 5.88
C ASN A 142 -17.36 1.90 6.50
N ASN A 143 -18.66 1.60 6.68
CA ASN A 143 -19.68 2.58 7.06
C ASN A 143 -19.29 3.41 8.31
N ASP A 144 -18.69 2.78 9.31
CA ASP A 144 -18.30 3.41 10.57
C ASP A 144 -16.94 4.11 10.51
N GLY A 145 -16.21 3.99 9.39
CA GLY A 145 -14.92 4.61 9.17
C GLY A 145 -13.76 4.01 9.97
N ALA A 146 -13.98 2.90 10.67
CA ALA A 146 -12.99 2.26 11.54
C ALA A 146 -11.80 1.64 10.80
N ILE A 147 -11.96 1.29 9.51
CA ILE A 147 -10.87 0.72 8.72
C ILE A 147 -10.08 1.84 8.06
N GLU A 148 -8.78 1.90 8.35
CA GLU A 148 -7.91 2.88 7.73
C GLU A 148 -7.79 2.67 6.21
N HIS A 149 -7.61 3.78 5.50
CA HIS A 149 -7.55 3.78 4.04
C HIS A 149 -6.35 3.00 3.49
N THR A 150 -5.23 3.05 4.22
CA THR A 150 -3.99 2.36 3.88
C THR A 150 -4.19 0.84 3.89
N LEU A 151 -4.83 0.30 4.94
CA LEU A 151 -5.22 -1.11 5.01
C LEU A 151 -6.18 -1.51 3.88
N LEU A 152 -7.22 -0.71 3.59
CA LEU A 152 -8.15 -1.00 2.49
C LEU A 152 -7.43 -1.09 1.14
N THR A 153 -6.47 -0.19 0.92
CA THR A 153 -5.65 -0.18 -0.29
C THR A 153 -4.73 -1.40 -0.35
N LEU A 154 -4.06 -1.74 0.75
CA LEU A 154 -3.20 -2.92 0.85
C LEU A 154 -3.98 -4.22 0.58
N ILE A 155 -5.17 -4.36 1.17
CA ILE A 155 -6.08 -5.49 0.93
C ILE A 155 -6.43 -5.59 -0.56
N LEU A 156 -6.78 -4.46 -1.21
CA LEU A 156 -7.09 -4.45 -2.65
C LEU A 156 -5.91 -4.92 -3.51
N ARG A 157 -4.68 -4.49 -3.19
CA ARG A 157 -3.47 -4.94 -3.90
C ARG A 157 -3.25 -6.45 -3.76
N LEU A 158 -3.47 -6.98 -2.56
CA LEU A 158 -3.20 -8.38 -2.24
C LEU A 158 -4.27 -9.32 -2.81
N LYS A 159 -5.56 -8.94 -2.71
CA LYS A 159 -6.66 -9.83 -3.11
C LYS A 159 -6.96 -9.84 -4.61
N SER A 160 -6.47 -8.85 -5.36
CA SER A 160 -6.83 -8.66 -6.78
C SER A 160 -5.60 -8.71 -7.67
N SER A 161 -5.74 -9.30 -8.86
CA SER A 161 -4.72 -9.20 -9.91
C SER A 161 -4.65 -7.77 -10.47
N PRO A 162 -3.48 -7.30 -10.93
CA PRO A 162 -3.30 -5.97 -11.52
C PRO A 162 -3.96 -5.87 -12.89
N ASN A 163 -5.25 -5.54 -12.91
CA ASN A 163 -6.03 -5.37 -14.13
C ASN A 163 -7.11 -4.29 -13.94
N MET A 164 -7.94 -4.08 -14.97
CA MET A 164 -8.99 -3.05 -14.95
C MET A 164 -10.06 -3.28 -13.86
N ASN A 165 -10.24 -4.50 -13.35
CA ASN A 165 -11.14 -4.73 -12.22
C ASN A 165 -10.59 -4.09 -10.94
N LEU A 166 -9.28 -4.23 -10.69
CA LEU A 166 -8.62 -3.55 -9.58
C LEU A 166 -8.67 -2.03 -9.74
N VAL A 167 -8.47 -1.51 -10.97
CA VAL A 167 -8.66 -0.07 -11.25
C VAL A 167 -10.07 0.38 -10.88
N ASN A 168 -11.10 -0.38 -11.26
CA ASN A 168 -12.49 -0.08 -10.92
C ASN A 168 -12.74 -0.11 -9.41
N ASP A 169 -12.14 -1.05 -8.69
CA ASP A 169 -12.28 -1.13 -7.23
C ASP A 169 -11.57 0.02 -6.51
N LEU A 170 -10.41 0.47 -7.02
CA LEU A 170 -9.73 1.69 -6.54
C LEU A 170 -10.58 2.94 -6.81
N TYR A 171 -11.25 3.04 -7.96
CA TYR A 171 -12.19 4.13 -8.22
C TYR A 171 -13.40 4.12 -7.28
N LYS A 172 -13.94 2.94 -6.95
CA LYS A 172 -15.01 2.82 -5.94
C LYS A 172 -14.54 3.30 -4.57
N LEU A 173 -13.32 2.94 -4.16
CA LEU A 173 -12.72 3.43 -2.91
C LEU A 173 -12.53 4.95 -2.92
N CYS A 174 -12.07 5.52 -4.03
CA CYS A 174 -11.97 6.97 -4.23
C CYS A 174 -13.34 7.66 -4.10
N TYR A 175 -14.38 7.06 -4.69
CA TYR A 175 -15.75 7.56 -4.57
C TYR A 175 -16.26 7.50 -3.11
N GLN A 176 -16.01 6.40 -2.40
CA GLN A 176 -16.35 6.28 -0.98
C GLN A 176 -15.69 7.36 -0.11
N LEU A 177 -14.39 7.64 -0.33
CA LEU A 177 -13.68 8.73 0.36
C LEU A 177 -14.34 10.10 0.10
N ARG A 178 -14.72 10.38 -1.15
CA ARG A 178 -15.38 11.63 -1.53
C ARG A 178 -16.77 11.76 -0.93
N LEU A 179 -17.54 10.68 -0.86
CA LEU A 179 -18.86 10.71 -0.20
C LEU A 179 -18.75 11.03 1.29
N LYS A 180 -17.70 10.55 1.94
CA LYS A 180 -17.41 10.82 3.36
C LYS A 180 -16.59 12.11 3.55
N SER A 181 -16.47 12.96 2.54
CA SER A 181 -15.63 14.17 2.61
C SER A 181 -16.02 15.14 3.72
N SER A 182 -17.31 15.19 4.08
CA SER A 182 -17.84 16.03 5.15
C SER A 182 -17.43 15.56 6.55
N THR A 183 -17.07 14.28 6.69
CA THR A 183 -16.58 13.68 7.94
C THR A 183 -15.12 14.00 8.20
N TYR A 184 -14.35 14.38 7.17
CA TYR A 184 -12.96 14.77 7.32
C TYR A 184 -12.84 16.24 7.73
N SER A 185 -12.45 16.47 8.99
CA SER A 185 -12.07 17.80 9.48
C SER A 185 -10.82 18.31 8.77
N ASP A 186 -9.87 17.42 8.42
CA ASP A 186 -8.67 17.76 7.68
C ASP A 186 -8.80 17.46 6.17
N LYS A 187 -9.00 18.53 5.38
CA LYS A 187 -9.03 18.45 3.90
C LYS A 187 -7.70 18.00 3.31
N ASN A 188 -6.56 18.27 3.95
CA ASN A 188 -5.25 17.84 3.46
C ASN A 188 -5.07 16.33 3.59
N LEU A 189 -5.63 15.70 4.63
CA LEU A 189 -5.64 14.25 4.79
C LEU A 189 -6.46 13.57 3.69
N LEU A 190 -7.69 14.05 3.44
CA LEU A 190 -8.52 13.53 2.34
C LEU A 190 -7.81 13.65 0.99
N LEU A 191 -7.19 14.81 0.73
CA LEU A 191 -6.40 15.02 -0.49
C LEU A 191 -5.26 13.99 -0.62
N SER A 192 -4.54 13.75 0.47
CA SER A 192 -3.40 12.80 0.50
C SER A 192 -3.88 11.38 0.17
N ARG A 193 -5.01 10.96 0.74
CA ARG A 193 -5.63 9.65 0.45
C ARG A 193 -6.06 9.53 -1.02
N ILE A 194 -6.63 10.59 -1.60
CA ILE A 194 -7.02 10.62 -3.02
C ILE A 194 -5.78 10.54 -3.93
N ILE A 195 -4.72 11.29 -3.61
CA ILE A 195 -3.45 11.25 -4.35
C ILE A 195 -2.86 9.84 -4.31
N ASN A 196 -2.86 9.21 -3.13
CA ASN A 196 -2.36 7.85 -2.97
C ASN A 196 -3.13 6.85 -3.83
N LEU A 197 -4.46 6.96 -3.89
CA LEU A 197 -5.26 6.13 -4.82
C LEU A 197 -4.90 6.37 -6.28
N SER A 198 -4.58 7.60 -6.68
CA SER A 198 -4.10 7.88 -8.03
C SER A 198 -2.78 7.17 -8.32
N TYR A 199 -1.83 7.13 -7.37
CA TYR A 199 -0.59 6.37 -7.52
C TYR A 199 -0.84 4.87 -7.64
N ASN A 200 -1.80 4.34 -6.90
CA ASN A 200 -2.23 2.94 -7.03
C ASN A 200 -2.78 2.64 -8.42
N VAL A 201 -3.64 3.50 -8.97
CA VAL A 201 -4.16 3.35 -10.34
C VAL A 201 -3.02 3.37 -11.35
N MET A 202 -2.03 4.26 -11.18
CA MET A 202 -0.85 4.30 -12.05
C MET A 202 -0.05 3.00 -12.00
N ALA A 203 0.21 2.47 -10.81
CA ALA A 203 0.94 1.22 -10.63
C ALA A 203 0.22 0.04 -11.32
N VAL A 204 -1.12 -0.05 -11.17
CA VAL A 204 -1.92 -1.11 -11.82
C VAL A 204 -1.85 -1.00 -13.35
N LEU A 205 -2.03 0.20 -13.89
CA LEU A 205 -1.99 0.43 -15.33
C LEU A 205 -0.59 0.21 -15.91
N LEU A 206 0.46 0.54 -15.16
CA LEU A 206 1.84 0.29 -15.53
C LEU A 206 2.12 -1.22 -15.57
N LYS A 207 1.76 -1.97 -14.52
CA LYS A 207 1.96 -3.43 -14.44
C LYS A 207 1.19 -4.19 -15.51
N SER A 208 0.00 -3.72 -15.84
CA SER A 208 -0.85 -4.32 -16.88
C SER A 208 -0.52 -3.82 -18.29
N CYS A 209 0.55 -3.04 -18.46
CA CYS A 209 1.00 -2.45 -19.73
C CYS A 209 -0.09 -1.66 -20.48
N ASN A 210 -1.07 -1.10 -19.76
CA ASN A 210 -2.15 -0.29 -20.32
C ASN A 210 -1.69 1.16 -20.53
N TYR A 211 -0.60 1.35 -21.29
CA TYR A 211 0.10 2.64 -21.42
C TYR A 211 -0.76 3.76 -22.01
N SER A 212 -1.68 3.45 -22.93
CA SER A 212 -2.57 4.46 -23.50
C SER A 212 -3.48 5.08 -22.42
N THR A 213 -4.11 4.23 -21.61
CA THR A 213 -4.94 4.66 -20.48
C THR A 213 -4.10 5.38 -19.43
N LEU A 214 -2.91 4.85 -19.10
CA LEU A 214 -1.99 5.44 -18.13
C LEU A 214 -1.56 6.85 -18.53
N LEU A 215 -1.08 7.04 -19.76
CA LEU A 215 -0.62 8.34 -20.25
C LEU A 215 -1.77 9.35 -20.32
N ASN A 216 -2.96 8.94 -20.76
CA ASN A 216 -4.14 9.80 -20.76
C ASN A 216 -4.54 10.21 -19.34
N TYR A 217 -4.51 9.26 -18.41
CA TYR A 217 -4.80 9.51 -16.99
C TYR A 217 -3.81 10.51 -16.37
N ILE A 218 -2.50 10.29 -16.55
CA ILE A 218 -1.45 11.19 -16.05
C ILE A 218 -1.58 12.59 -16.68
N LYS A 219 -1.78 12.68 -18.01
CA LYS A 219 -1.95 13.96 -18.72
C LYS A 219 -3.17 14.73 -18.21
N SER A 220 -4.30 14.06 -18.03
CA SER A 220 -5.52 14.68 -17.48
C SER A 220 -5.27 15.20 -16.06
N MET A 221 -4.69 14.37 -15.19
CA MET A 221 -4.40 14.76 -13.82
C MET A 221 -3.43 15.95 -13.75
N ARG A 222 -2.38 15.95 -14.59
CA ARG A 222 -1.45 17.07 -14.69
C ARG A 222 -2.15 18.35 -15.14
N HIS A 223 -3.01 18.27 -16.15
CA HIS A 223 -3.77 19.42 -16.63
C HIS A 223 -4.60 20.05 -15.51
N ASP A 224 -5.36 19.22 -14.79
CA ASP A 224 -6.19 19.67 -13.67
C ASP A 224 -5.33 20.29 -12.56
N LEU A 225 -4.22 19.65 -12.18
CA LEU A 225 -3.29 20.18 -11.17
C LEU A 225 -2.69 21.52 -11.60
N LYS A 226 -2.34 21.71 -12.88
CA LYS A 226 -1.86 22.99 -13.39
C LYS A 226 -2.91 24.09 -13.32
N LEU A 227 -4.16 23.78 -13.66
CA LEU A 227 -5.27 24.72 -13.54
C LEU A 227 -5.49 25.13 -12.09
N GLN A 228 -5.39 24.17 -11.18
CA GLN A 228 -5.45 24.45 -9.75
C GLN A 228 -4.29 25.38 -9.37
N VAL A 229 -3.02 24.99 -9.54
CA VAL A 229 -1.85 25.77 -9.07
C VAL A 229 -1.87 27.23 -9.55
N LYS A 230 -2.34 27.51 -10.77
CA LYS A 230 -2.48 28.87 -11.31
C LYS A 230 -3.47 29.77 -10.55
N ASN A 231 -4.42 29.19 -9.82
CA ASN A 231 -5.42 29.93 -9.05
C ASN A 231 -4.90 30.43 -7.68
N ASN A 232 -3.58 30.34 -7.42
CA ASN A 232 -2.82 30.98 -6.33
C ASN A 232 -3.28 30.76 -4.87
N ASN A 233 -4.24 29.87 -4.60
CA ASN A 233 -4.77 29.63 -3.25
C ASN A 233 -4.65 28.16 -2.81
N ILE A 234 -3.52 27.53 -3.10
CA ILE A 234 -3.40 26.07 -3.06
C ILE A 234 -2.24 25.59 -2.20
N SER A 235 -2.55 24.56 -1.41
CA SER A 235 -1.65 23.82 -0.52
C SER A 235 -0.39 23.35 -1.25
N GLU A 236 0.77 23.42 -0.57
CA GLU A 236 2.05 22.87 -1.05
C GLU A 236 1.92 21.40 -1.50
N LYS A 237 0.98 20.64 -0.95
CA LYS A 237 0.68 19.26 -1.38
C LYS A 237 0.30 19.16 -2.86
N TYR A 238 -0.43 20.13 -3.42
CA TYR A 238 -0.79 20.13 -4.84
C TYR A 238 0.41 20.45 -5.72
N LYS A 239 1.30 21.35 -5.29
CA LYS A 239 2.55 21.63 -6.02
C LYS A 239 3.45 20.39 -6.03
N GLN A 240 3.59 19.72 -4.89
CA GLN A 240 4.31 18.46 -4.79
C GLN A 240 3.68 17.39 -5.68
N CYS A 241 2.34 17.26 -5.66
CA CYS A 241 1.65 16.32 -6.53
C CYS A 241 1.86 16.64 -8.01
N LEU A 242 1.78 17.91 -8.43
CA LEU A 242 2.07 18.33 -9.80
C LEU A 242 3.49 17.93 -10.23
N SER A 243 4.46 18.13 -9.34
CA SER A 243 5.84 17.72 -9.56
C SER A 243 5.97 16.20 -9.74
N ASN A 244 5.41 15.41 -8.84
CA ASN A 244 5.39 13.93 -8.93
C ASN A 244 4.74 13.44 -10.24
N ILE A 245 3.56 13.99 -10.58
CA ILE A 245 2.80 13.61 -11.77
C ILE A 245 3.53 14.01 -13.06
N SER A 246 4.22 15.16 -13.06
CA SER A 246 5.02 15.61 -14.20
C SER A 246 6.23 14.70 -14.40
N LEU A 247 6.93 14.30 -13.33
CA LEU A 247 8.00 13.31 -13.42
C LEU A 247 7.48 11.97 -13.96
N MET A 248 6.37 11.47 -13.43
CA MET A 248 5.77 10.21 -13.90
C MET A 248 5.37 10.26 -15.38
N LEU A 249 4.88 11.39 -15.88
CA LEU A 249 4.57 11.55 -17.30
C LEU A 249 5.81 11.33 -18.17
N ILE A 250 6.92 11.95 -17.79
CA ILE A 250 8.19 11.85 -18.52
C ILE A 250 8.69 10.41 -18.48
N LEU A 251 8.81 9.84 -17.28
CA LEU A 251 9.42 8.52 -17.10
C LEU A 251 8.56 7.39 -17.68
N VAL A 252 7.23 7.45 -17.56
CA VAL A 252 6.33 6.46 -18.18
C VAL A 252 6.39 6.55 -19.71
N THR A 253 6.49 7.77 -20.26
CA THR A 253 6.64 7.94 -21.71
C THR A 253 7.94 7.31 -22.20
N ALA A 254 9.05 7.55 -21.49
CA ALA A 254 10.34 6.95 -21.80
C ALA A 254 10.31 5.42 -21.67
N HIS A 255 9.82 4.90 -20.54
CA HIS A 255 9.67 3.47 -20.29
C HIS A 255 8.84 2.78 -21.37
N MET A 256 7.69 3.34 -21.74
CA MET A 256 6.84 2.80 -22.82
C MET A 256 7.60 2.70 -24.16
N LEU A 257 8.38 3.73 -24.53
CA LEU A 257 9.13 3.72 -25.78
C LEU A 257 10.28 2.70 -25.76
N LEU A 258 10.95 2.54 -24.61
CA LEU A 258 12.01 1.55 -24.40
C LEU A 258 11.45 0.12 -24.44
N GLU A 259 10.30 -0.13 -23.82
CA GLU A 259 9.56 -1.41 -23.90
C GLU A 259 9.19 -1.77 -25.35
N GLN A 260 8.89 -0.77 -26.18
CA GLN A 260 8.68 -0.95 -27.63
C GLN A 260 9.98 -1.17 -28.42
N LYS A 261 11.12 -1.37 -27.73
CA LYS A 261 12.45 -1.58 -28.31
C LYS A 261 12.95 -0.39 -29.14
N THR A 262 12.48 0.82 -28.82
CA THR A 262 13.03 2.04 -29.43
C THR A 262 14.46 2.26 -28.90
N PRO A 263 15.46 2.50 -29.77
CA PRO A 263 16.83 2.77 -29.33
C PRO A 263 16.90 3.94 -28.34
N PHE A 264 17.73 3.81 -27.30
CA PHE A 264 17.83 4.80 -26.23
C PHE A 264 18.12 6.21 -26.75
N GLU A 265 18.97 6.36 -27.78
CA GLU A 265 19.33 7.66 -28.36
C GLU A 265 18.12 8.37 -28.98
N LYS A 266 17.18 7.60 -29.56
CA LYS A 266 15.93 8.14 -30.10
C LYS A 266 14.96 8.52 -28.97
N VAL A 267 14.88 7.68 -27.93
CA VAL A 267 14.04 7.96 -26.76
C VAL A 267 14.53 9.21 -26.05
N SER A 268 15.83 9.30 -25.74
CA SER A 268 16.42 10.45 -25.05
C SER A 268 16.25 11.73 -25.84
N SER A 269 16.53 11.71 -27.16
CA SER A 269 16.32 12.87 -28.02
C SER A 269 14.86 13.33 -28.04
N PHE A 270 13.91 12.40 -28.20
CA PHE A 270 12.49 12.72 -28.22
C PHE A 270 12.01 13.29 -26.87
N VAL A 271 12.35 12.61 -25.78
CA VAL A 271 11.90 12.97 -24.44
C VAL A 271 12.50 14.29 -23.99
N THR A 272 13.79 14.53 -24.24
CA THR A 272 14.41 15.83 -23.99
C THR A 272 13.72 16.94 -24.79
N ASN A 273 13.53 16.76 -26.10
CA ASN A 273 12.88 17.79 -26.92
C ASN A 273 11.44 18.12 -26.48
N GLU A 274 10.68 17.11 -26.04
CA GLU A 274 9.28 17.28 -25.66
C GLU A 274 9.11 17.77 -24.21
N TYR A 275 10.01 17.37 -23.30
CA TYR A 275 9.79 17.49 -21.86
C TYR A 275 10.84 18.30 -21.08
N GLU A 276 11.94 18.78 -21.68
CA GLU A 276 12.99 19.52 -20.95
C GLU A 276 12.42 20.74 -20.20
N SER A 277 11.64 21.57 -20.87
CA SER A 277 11.01 22.75 -20.23
C SER A 277 10.07 22.36 -19.08
N MET A 278 9.37 21.23 -19.22
CA MET A 278 8.51 20.70 -18.15
C MET A 278 9.33 20.20 -16.96
N PHE A 279 10.45 19.53 -17.24
CA PHE A 279 11.38 19.03 -16.25
C PHE A 279 11.93 20.19 -15.40
N GLU A 280 12.38 21.27 -16.04
CA GLU A 280 12.92 22.44 -15.36
C GLU A 280 11.85 23.26 -14.60
N SER A 281 10.62 23.34 -15.12
CA SER A 281 9.60 24.24 -14.55
C SER A 281 8.71 23.60 -13.48
N ASP A 282 8.36 22.32 -13.66
CA ASP A 282 7.32 21.66 -12.87
C ASP A 282 7.89 20.73 -11.79
N ILE A 283 9.13 20.23 -11.96
CA ILE A 283 9.71 19.18 -11.11
C ILE A 283 10.64 19.77 -10.07
N ASN A 284 10.38 19.46 -8.80
CA ASN A 284 11.14 19.93 -7.65
C ASN A 284 12.14 18.90 -7.11
N GLU A 285 13.08 19.36 -6.29
CA GLU A 285 14.16 18.54 -5.74
C GLU A 285 13.66 17.40 -4.84
N ALA A 286 12.56 17.60 -4.10
CA ALA A 286 11.99 16.54 -3.25
C ALA A 286 11.50 15.34 -4.08
N THR A 287 10.95 15.61 -5.26
CA THR A 287 10.51 14.59 -6.22
C THR A 287 11.69 13.82 -6.77
N LEU A 288 12.74 14.54 -7.20
CA LEU A 288 13.97 13.95 -7.72
C LEU A 288 14.70 13.12 -6.66
N THR A 289 14.76 13.61 -5.42
CA THR A 289 15.36 12.88 -4.29
C THR A 289 14.65 11.55 -4.07
N THR A 290 13.31 11.55 -4.04
CA THR A 290 12.54 10.31 -3.83
C THR A 290 12.76 9.29 -4.96
N PHE A 291 12.83 9.76 -6.21
CA PHE A 291 13.14 8.90 -7.35
C PHE A 291 14.56 8.30 -7.24
N ARG A 292 15.54 9.13 -6.84
CA ARG A 292 16.93 8.69 -6.60
C ARG A 292 17.00 7.62 -5.52
N ASP A 293 16.31 7.81 -4.40
CA ASP A 293 16.26 6.84 -3.32
C ASP A 293 15.67 5.52 -3.79
N SER A 294 14.62 5.57 -4.64
CA SER A 294 14.04 4.37 -5.26
C SER A 294 15.04 3.61 -6.13
N ALA A 295 15.78 4.33 -6.99
CA ALA A 295 16.77 3.73 -7.89
C ALA A 295 17.96 3.14 -7.11
N LYS A 296 18.40 3.80 -6.04
CA LYS A 296 19.48 3.33 -5.15
C LYS A 296 19.09 2.09 -4.36
N ASN A 297 17.88 2.05 -3.80
CA ASN A 297 17.40 0.89 -3.04
C ASN A 297 17.34 -0.38 -3.91
N LEU A 298 17.19 -0.21 -5.23
CA LEU A 298 17.20 -1.30 -6.21
C LEU A 298 18.60 -1.60 -6.79
N GLN A 299 19.65 -0.93 -6.30
CA GLN A 299 21.05 -1.05 -6.76
C GLN A 299 21.22 -0.81 -8.27
N VAL A 300 20.39 0.06 -8.86
CA VAL A 300 20.36 0.24 -10.31
C VAL A 300 21.46 1.16 -10.80
N ASP A 301 21.85 2.18 -10.02
CA ASP A 301 22.94 3.08 -10.41
C ASP A 301 23.48 3.93 -9.25
N ASP A 302 24.76 3.81 -8.92
CA ASP A 302 25.46 4.67 -7.96
C ASP A 302 25.75 6.09 -8.52
N SER A 303 25.62 6.28 -9.84
CA SER A 303 26.00 7.53 -10.53
C SER A 303 25.01 8.69 -10.33
N LEU A 304 23.80 8.42 -9.79
CA LEU A 304 22.82 9.44 -9.35
C LEU A 304 23.22 10.20 -8.07
N GLY A 305 24.46 10.04 -7.60
CA GLY A 305 25.04 10.77 -6.47
C GLY A 305 25.25 12.27 -6.69
N SER A 306 25.00 12.80 -7.90
CA SER A 306 25.10 14.24 -8.16
C SER A 306 23.99 15.03 -7.42
N SER A 307 24.28 16.28 -7.05
CA SER A 307 23.36 17.16 -6.33
C SER A 307 22.16 17.64 -7.16
N SER A 308 22.18 17.43 -8.48
CA SER A 308 21.11 17.84 -9.41
C SER A 308 21.19 16.98 -10.69
N PRO A 309 20.47 15.85 -10.78
CA PRO A 309 20.49 14.99 -11.96
C PRO A 309 19.84 15.69 -13.17
N THR A 310 20.43 15.52 -14.35
CA THR A 310 19.81 15.98 -15.61
C THR A 310 18.69 15.03 -16.03
N LEU A 311 17.81 15.48 -16.92
CA LEU A 311 16.77 14.61 -17.48
C LEU A 311 17.39 13.34 -18.11
N ILE A 312 18.49 13.48 -18.84
CA ILE A 312 19.19 12.35 -19.47
C ILE A 312 19.71 11.36 -18.41
N ASP A 313 20.23 11.83 -17.27
CA ASP A 313 20.69 10.94 -16.20
C ASP A 313 19.55 10.09 -15.65
N LEU A 314 18.36 10.67 -15.48
CA LEU A 314 17.17 9.92 -15.07
C LEU A 314 16.77 8.88 -16.12
N LEU A 315 16.80 9.24 -17.41
CA LEU A 315 16.43 8.32 -18.49
C LEU A 315 17.36 7.12 -18.58
N ARG A 316 18.65 7.28 -18.27
CA ARG A 316 19.61 6.15 -18.28
C ARG A 316 19.22 5.05 -17.31
N THR A 317 18.61 5.39 -16.16
CA THR A 317 18.15 4.37 -15.20
C THR A 317 17.05 3.46 -15.71
N LEU A 318 16.35 3.86 -16.78
CA LEU A 318 15.24 3.09 -17.34
C LEU A 318 15.68 2.14 -18.46
N GLN A 319 16.98 2.06 -18.78
CA GLN A 319 17.49 1.26 -19.89
C GLN A 319 17.27 -0.25 -19.72
N ASP A 320 17.28 -0.76 -18.48
CA ASP A 320 16.85 -2.12 -18.18
C ASP A 320 15.34 -2.15 -17.98
N PRO A 321 14.55 -2.78 -18.88
CA PRO A 321 13.10 -2.82 -18.79
C PRO A 321 12.60 -3.41 -17.46
N ASN A 322 13.25 -4.47 -16.97
CA ASN A 322 12.86 -5.15 -15.72
C ASN A 322 13.07 -4.24 -14.50
N GLN A 323 14.14 -3.45 -14.50
CA GLN A 323 14.43 -2.52 -13.41
C GLN A 323 13.61 -1.24 -13.52
N SER A 324 13.38 -0.76 -14.75
CA SER A 324 12.62 0.47 -15.00
C SER A 324 11.21 0.39 -14.40
N PHE A 325 10.52 -0.74 -14.60
CA PHE A 325 9.22 -0.99 -14.00
C PHE A 325 9.30 -0.92 -12.47
N ARG A 326 10.25 -1.64 -11.86
CA ARG A 326 10.43 -1.70 -10.40
C ARG A 326 10.71 -0.31 -9.83
N ILE A 327 11.61 0.46 -10.43
CA ILE A 327 11.92 1.84 -10.02
C ILE A 327 10.65 2.68 -10.01
N LEU A 328 9.87 2.67 -11.11
CA LEU A 328 8.65 3.46 -11.21
C LEU A 328 7.63 3.09 -10.13
N THR A 329 7.39 1.80 -9.90
CA THR A 329 6.48 1.36 -8.85
C THR A 329 7.00 1.67 -7.45
N SER A 330 8.32 1.55 -7.24
CA SER A 330 8.95 1.90 -5.97
C SER A 330 8.83 3.39 -5.68
N THR A 331 9.04 4.25 -6.67
CA THR A 331 8.85 5.70 -6.52
C THR A 331 7.42 6.06 -6.16
N LEU A 332 6.43 5.46 -6.84
CA LEU A 332 5.02 5.62 -6.47
C LEU A 332 4.75 5.17 -5.03
N GLY A 333 5.40 4.08 -4.60
CA GLY A 333 5.27 3.56 -3.24
C GLY A 333 5.87 4.44 -2.16
N ILE A 334 7.06 4.99 -2.38
CA ILE A 334 7.65 5.92 -1.41
C ILE A 334 6.79 7.19 -1.29
N TRP A 335 6.25 7.71 -2.39
CA TRP A 335 5.33 8.85 -2.33
C TRP A 335 4.01 8.54 -1.59
N ASP A 336 3.46 7.33 -1.72
CA ASP A 336 2.30 6.87 -0.93
C ASP A 336 2.60 6.97 0.56
N VAL A 337 3.75 6.42 0.99
CA VAL A 337 4.20 6.43 2.39
C VAL A 337 4.48 7.84 2.89
N TYR A 338 5.10 8.71 2.08
CA TYR A 338 5.33 10.11 2.45
C TYR A 338 4.03 10.89 2.68
N ASN A 339 2.96 10.53 1.99
CA ASN A 339 1.65 11.13 2.20
C ASN A 339 0.94 10.61 3.47
N VAL A 340 1.36 9.45 3.99
CA VAL A 340 0.83 8.84 5.23
C VAL A 340 1.61 9.29 6.45
N LEU A 341 2.93 9.06 6.47
CA LEU A 341 3.81 9.31 7.62
C LEU A 341 4.49 10.68 7.59
N GLY A 342 4.52 11.33 6.43
CA GLY A 342 5.35 12.51 6.20
C GLY A 342 6.81 12.17 5.84
N PRO A 343 7.55 13.16 5.34
CA PRO A 343 8.93 12.96 4.87
C PRO A 343 9.93 12.69 6.01
N LYS A 344 9.65 13.15 7.25
CA LYS A 344 10.59 13.11 8.40
C LYS A 344 10.37 11.94 9.38
N ALA A 345 9.47 11.02 9.10
CA ALA A 345 9.11 9.94 10.05
C ALA A 345 10.19 8.87 10.29
N THR A 346 11.47 9.16 10.02
CA THR A 346 12.59 8.25 10.27
C THR A 346 13.26 8.44 11.63
N ASP A 347 12.97 9.54 12.37
CA ASP A 347 13.64 9.85 13.62
C ASP A 347 12.66 10.17 14.76
N THR A 348 11.97 9.14 15.27
CA THR A 348 11.18 9.29 16.50
C THR A 348 11.66 8.33 17.59
N GLU A 349 12.82 8.65 18.17
CA GLU A 349 13.02 8.41 19.59
C GLU A 349 12.18 9.42 20.36
N GLN A 350 10.92 9.11 20.63
CA GLN A 350 10.15 9.81 21.66
C GLN A 350 9.75 8.83 22.75
N ASN A 351 10.57 8.84 23.81
CA ASN A 351 10.18 8.37 25.13
C ASN A 351 9.10 9.29 25.68
N THR A 352 7.85 8.91 25.49
CA THR A 352 6.72 9.44 26.28
C THR A 352 5.98 8.25 26.87
N GLU A 353 5.66 8.32 28.16
CA GLU A 353 4.83 7.32 28.85
C GLU A 353 3.44 7.28 28.22
N GLU A 354 3.28 6.43 27.21
CA GLU A 354 2.07 6.37 26.40
C GLU A 354 1.12 5.27 26.84
N SER A 355 -0.18 5.60 26.80
CA SER A 355 -1.29 4.65 26.89
C SER A 355 -1.11 3.49 25.89
N SER A 356 -1.80 2.36 26.12
CA SER A 356 -1.74 1.18 25.23
C SER A 356 -1.97 1.51 23.75
N GLY A 357 -2.82 2.50 23.43
CA GLY A 357 -3.07 2.98 22.07
C GLY A 357 -1.94 3.80 21.45
N GLY A 358 -1.13 4.52 22.25
CA GLY A 358 0.05 5.23 21.73
C GLY A 358 1.15 4.27 21.28
N LYS A 359 1.35 3.20 22.05
CA LYS A 359 2.38 2.18 21.75
C LYS A 359 2.10 1.41 20.46
N ILE A 360 0.84 1.11 20.13
CA ILE A 360 0.48 0.39 18.89
C ILE A 360 0.73 1.27 17.67
N ASN A 361 0.46 2.58 17.76
CA ASN A 361 0.80 3.53 16.70
C ASN A 361 2.32 3.54 16.44
N SER A 362 3.16 3.48 17.47
CA SER A 362 4.62 3.42 17.27
C SER A 362 5.05 2.17 16.48
N VAL A 363 4.47 1.00 16.76
CA VAL A 363 4.74 -0.23 15.99
C VAL A 363 4.28 -0.08 14.55
N TYR A 364 3.05 0.42 14.38
CA TYR A 364 2.43 0.61 13.09
C TYR A 364 3.24 1.58 12.21
N ASP A 365 3.60 2.75 12.75
CA ASP A 365 4.39 3.76 12.05
C ASP A 365 5.78 3.24 11.69
N HIS A 366 6.42 2.47 12.59
CA HIS A 366 7.72 1.84 12.30
C HIS A 366 7.60 0.85 11.14
N VAL A 367 6.65 -0.09 11.20
CA VAL A 367 6.48 -1.09 10.12
C VAL A 367 6.12 -0.42 8.80
N LEU A 368 5.25 0.60 8.81
CA LEU A 368 4.96 1.38 7.61
C LEU A 368 6.19 2.16 7.10
N SER A 369 7.07 2.63 7.99
CA SER A 369 8.29 3.32 7.56
C SER A 369 9.23 2.41 6.76
N LEU A 370 9.24 1.09 7.05
CA LEU A 370 9.99 0.09 6.30
C LEU A 370 9.53 -0.07 4.84
N TRP A 371 8.33 0.41 4.49
CA TRP A 371 7.91 0.48 3.09
C TRP A 371 8.84 1.36 2.26
N LYS A 372 9.54 2.33 2.87
CA LYS A 372 10.55 3.15 2.18
C LYS A 372 11.77 2.32 1.78
N THR A 373 12.12 1.33 2.58
CA THR A 373 13.23 0.40 2.36
C THR A 373 12.86 -0.72 1.40
N TYR A 374 11.60 -1.21 1.48
CA TYR A 374 11.08 -2.30 0.65
C TYR A 374 9.87 -1.91 -0.21
N PRO A 375 9.94 -0.81 -0.98
CA PRO A 375 8.76 -0.30 -1.70
C PRO A 375 8.34 -1.23 -2.83
N ASP A 376 9.29 -1.91 -3.48
CA ASP A 376 9.00 -2.95 -4.48
C ASP A 376 8.20 -4.10 -3.86
N LYS A 377 8.45 -4.46 -2.60
CA LYS A 377 7.68 -5.49 -1.90
C LYS A 377 6.25 -5.08 -1.55
N VAL A 378 5.85 -3.84 -1.74
CA VAL A 378 4.48 -3.42 -1.39
C VAL A 378 3.71 -2.90 -2.59
N PHE A 379 4.44 -2.41 -3.59
CA PHE A 379 3.90 -1.78 -4.79
C PHE A 379 4.16 -2.52 -6.09
N ASP A 380 5.05 -3.52 -6.10
CA ASP A 380 5.06 -4.48 -7.21
C ASP A 380 3.79 -5.31 -7.10
N LEU A 381 2.76 -4.91 -7.86
CA LEU A 381 1.46 -5.56 -7.84
C LEU A 381 1.62 -6.96 -8.45
N TYR A 382 1.77 -7.94 -7.56
CA TYR A 382 2.21 -9.30 -7.85
C TYR A 382 1.26 -10.18 -8.63
#